data_AF-Q2H7J2-F1
#
_entry.id   AF-Q2H7J2-F1
#
_cell.length_a   1.000
_cell.length_b   1.000
_cell.length_c   1.000
_cell.angle_alpha   90.00
_cell.angle_beta   90.00
_cell.angle_gamma   90.00
#
_symmetry.space_group_name_H-M   'P 1'
#
loop_
_entity.id
_entity.type
_entity.pdbx_description
1 polymer ?
#
loop_
_entity_poly.entity_id
_entity_poly.type
_entity_poly.pdbx_seq_one_letter_code
_entity_poly.pdbx_strand_id
1 'polypeptide(L)'
;MAGSAQDQIVVEVADQPSPLKRPSGAPKPSAKVREAMQPIEDATTASRRTTSDATRTVASRGTRALGGGNATNNEVGTGKTALQTLLEVLNAQRNEMRDTITELRDLVSKQQNTIQELHHQLQEYQRQMECALANTKAQLSEELRQARDQIDVLLRNPVFTASP
;
A
#
# COMPACT_ATOMS: atom_id res chain seq x y z
N MET A 1 1.02 -15.26 -81.04
CA MET A 1 -0.22 -14.73 -80.44
C MET A 1 -0.03 -14.83 -78.93
N ALA A 2 0.36 -13.73 -78.26
CA ALA A 2 -0.54 -12.89 -77.45
C ALA A 2 -1.24 -13.74 -76.35
N GLY A 3 -1.13 -13.51 -75.06
CA GLY A 3 -0.73 -12.35 -74.26
C GLY A 3 -1.62 -12.36 -73.01
N SER A 4 -1.01 -12.20 -71.83
CA SER A 4 -1.60 -11.80 -70.54
C SER A 4 -2.75 -12.62 -69.92
N ALA A 5 -2.47 -13.23 -68.76
CA ALA A 5 -3.44 -13.35 -67.67
C ALA A 5 -2.68 -13.21 -66.35
N GLN A 6 -3.12 -12.23 -65.56
CA GLN A 6 -2.65 -11.93 -64.21
C GLN A 6 -3.22 -12.98 -63.27
N ASP A 7 -2.38 -13.71 -62.54
CA ASP A 7 -2.85 -14.50 -61.40
C ASP A 7 -2.41 -13.86 -60.09
N GLN A 8 -3.46 -13.54 -59.34
CA GLN A 8 -3.54 -12.82 -58.10
C GLN A 8 -3.07 -13.73 -56.96
N ILE A 9 -2.11 -13.25 -56.18
CA ILE A 9 -1.56 -13.91 -55.01
C ILE A 9 -2.65 -13.99 -53.92
N VAL A 10 -3.10 -15.20 -53.59
CA VAL A 10 -3.79 -15.50 -52.33
C VAL A 10 -2.99 -16.61 -51.66
N VAL A 11 -2.12 -16.25 -50.71
CA VAL A 11 -1.51 -17.21 -49.80
C VAL A 11 -2.38 -17.26 -48.55
N GLU A 12 -2.93 -18.45 -48.38
CA GLU A 12 -3.68 -18.98 -47.26
C GLU A 12 -2.97 -18.75 -45.91
N VAL A 13 -3.75 -18.34 -44.91
CA VAL A 13 -3.31 -18.06 -43.54
C VAL A 13 -2.98 -19.38 -42.83
N ALA A 14 -1.73 -19.54 -42.40
CA ALA A 14 -1.32 -20.55 -41.44
C ALA A 14 -0.77 -19.88 -40.16
N ASP A 15 -1.60 -19.92 -39.13
CA ASP A 15 -1.31 -20.04 -37.69
C ASP A 15 -0.09 -19.27 -37.11
N GLN A 16 -0.33 -18.06 -36.60
CA GLN A 16 0.58 -17.38 -35.66
C GLN A 16 0.11 -17.59 -34.21
N PRO A 17 0.99 -18.04 -33.28
CA PRO A 17 0.65 -18.06 -31.87
C PRO A 17 0.57 -16.63 -31.31
N SER A 18 -0.48 -16.37 -30.54
CA SER A 18 -0.77 -15.06 -29.93
C SER A 18 0.36 -14.57 -29.00
N PRO A 19 0.66 -13.26 -28.95
CA PRO A 19 1.65 -12.74 -27.99
C PRO A 19 1.18 -12.92 -26.55
N LEU A 20 2.06 -13.43 -25.70
CA LEU A 20 1.88 -13.53 -24.25
C LEU A 20 1.40 -12.20 -23.66
N LYS A 21 0.22 -12.24 -23.04
CA LYS A 21 -0.42 -11.13 -22.34
C LYS A 21 0.51 -10.68 -21.18
N ARG A 22 1.09 -9.48 -21.27
CA ARG A 22 1.86 -8.88 -20.17
C ARG A 22 0.94 -8.82 -18.92
N PRO A 23 1.41 -9.25 -17.74
CA PRO A 23 0.65 -9.04 -16.52
C PRO A 23 0.44 -7.54 -16.35
N SER A 24 -0.81 -7.13 -16.11
CA SER A 24 -1.18 -5.73 -15.90
C SER A 24 -0.33 -5.17 -14.76
N GLY A 25 0.32 -4.03 -15.00
CA GLY A 25 1.14 -3.36 -14.01
C GLY A 25 0.39 -3.15 -12.69
N ALA A 26 1.13 -3.24 -11.58
CA ALA A 26 0.60 -3.08 -10.24
C ALA A 26 -0.32 -1.86 -10.12
N PRO A 27 -1.43 -1.96 -9.36
CA PRO A 27 -2.35 -0.84 -9.18
C PRO A 27 -1.60 0.37 -8.63
N LYS A 28 -1.75 1.52 -9.30
CA LYS A 28 -1.13 2.77 -8.88
C LYS A 28 -1.61 3.11 -7.46
N PRO A 29 -0.70 3.44 -6.52
CA PRO A 29 -1.10 3.87 -5.18
C PRO A 29 -1.97 5.12 -5.27
N SER A 30 -2.98 5.18 -4.40
CA SER A 30 -3.90 6.32 -4.27
C SER A 30 -3.14 7.61 -3.97
N ALA A 31 -3.70 8.77 -4.33
CA ALA A 31 -3.06 10.08 -4.14
C ALA A 31 -2.61 10.32 -2.69
N LYS A 32 -3.43 9.90 -1.71
CA LYS A 32 -3.10 9.99 -0.28
C LYS A 32 -1.91 9.12 0.13
N VAL A 33 -1.78 7.94 -0.49
CA VAL A 33 -0.65 7.03 -0.24
C VAL A 33 0.62 7.61 -0.85
N ARG A 34 0.52 8.23 -2.03
CA ARG A 34 1.66 8.89 -2.68
C ARG A 34 2.17 10.09 -1.89
N GLU A 35 1.27 10.92 -1.36
CA GLU A 35 1.62 12.07 -0.52
C GLU A 35 2.29 11.64 0.80
N ALA A 36 1.81 10.56 1.43
CA ALA A 36 2.41 10.00 2.63
C ALA A 36 3.80 9.37 2.40
N MET A 37 4.10 8.92 1.17
CA MET A 37 5.39 8.32 0.81
C MET A 37 6.43 9.36 0.33
N GLN A 38 5.97 10.55 -0.08
CA GLN A 38 6.81 11.66 -0.54
C GLN A 38 7.93 12.07 0.45
N PRO A 39 7.69 12.22 1.77
CA PRO A 39 8.75 12.55 2.71
C PRO A 39 9.83 11.46 2.86
N ILE A 40 9.50 10.20 2.60
CA ILE A 40 10.44 9.07 2.66
C ILE A 40 11.40 9.12 1.44
N GLU A 41 10.87 9.44 0.27
CA GLU A 41 11.66 9.61 -0.96
C GLU A 41 12.60 10.82 -0.86
N ASP A 42 12.11 11.93 -0.30
CA ASP A 42 12.90 13.15 -0.07
C ASP A 42 14.03 12.92 0.96
N ALA A 43 13.77 12.20 2.06
CA ALA A 43 14.80 11.84 3.03
C ALA A 43 15.88 10.91 2.43
N THR A 44 15.47 9.97 1.58
CA THR A 44 16.39 9.03 0.91
C THR A 44 17.30 9.76 -0.09
N THR A 45 16.76 10.72 -0.84
CA THR A 45 17.55 11.51 -1.80
C THR A 45 18.47 12.53 -1.11
N ALA A 46 18.05 13.12 0.02
CA ALA A 46 18.89 13.98 0.84
C ALA A 46 20.09 13.21 1.43
N SER A 47 19.85 12.00 1.96
CA SER A 47 20.89 11.09 2.48
C SER A 47 21.93 10.69 1.42
N ARG A 48 21.50 10.51 0.16
CA ARG A 48 22.40 10.17 -0.95
C ARG A 48 23.28 11.34 -1.41
N ARG A 49 22.86 12.58 -1.17
CA ARG A 49 23.64 13.79 -1.52
C ARG A 49 24.72 14.10 -0.49
N THR A 50 24.43 13.95 0.80
CA THR A 50 25.40 14.21 1.88
C THR A 50 26.61 13.26 1.85
N THR A 51 26.38 12.01 1.44
CA THR A 51 27.43 10.98 1.30
C THR A 51 28.36 11.22 0.11
N SER A 52 27.86 11.81 -0.98
CA SER A 52 28.64 12.12 -2.18
C SER A 52 29.50 13.39 -2.03
N ASP A 53 29.04 14.40 -1.29
CA ASP A 53 29.79 15.65 -1.12
C ASP A 53 30.93 15.53 -0.09
N ALA A 54 30.79 14.67 0.90
CA ALA A 54 31.84 14.38 1.89
C ALA A 54 33.05 13.66 1.26
N THR A 55 32.85 12.82 0.25
CA THR A 55 33.95 12.11 -0.44
C THR A 55 34.70 13.01 -1.42
N ARG A 56 34.02 14.00 -2.03
CA ARG A 56 34.62 14.89 -3.04
C ARG A 56 35.51 15.98 -2.45
N THR A 57 35.19 16.46 -1.25
CA THR A 57 35.99 17.46 -0.52
C THR A 57 37.32 16.90 0.00
N VAL A 58 37.37 15.60 0.33
CA VAL A 58 38.60 14.90 0.75
C VAL A 58 39.56 14.68 -0.42
N ALA A 59 39.04 14.28 -1.58
CA ALA A 59 39.87 14.02 -2.77
C ALA A 59 40.52 15.29 -3.36
N SER A 60 39.85 16.44 -3.27
CA SER A 60 40.39 17.70 -3.82
C SER A 60 41.52 18.33 -2.98
N ARG A 61 41.69 17.88 -1.72
CA ARG A 61 42.69 18.44 -0.80
C ARG A 61 44.02 17.68 -0.83
N GLY A 62 44.05 16.47 -1.38
CA GLY A 62 45.24 15.61 -1.47
C GLY A 62 46.22 15.94 -2.60
N THR A 63 45.85 16.77 -3.58
CA THR A 63 46.67 17.00 -4.80
C THR A 63 47.52 18.26 -4.80
N ARG A 64 47.50 19.09 -3.74
CA ARG A 64 48.25 20.36 -3.69
C ARG A 64 49.46 20.40 -2.73
N ALA A 65 49.83 19.28 -2.13
CA ALA A 65 50.90 19.24 -1.12
C ALA A 65 51.99 18.22 -1.47
N LEU A 66 52.55 18.30 -2.67
CA LEU A 66 53.82 17.64 -3.00
C LEU A 66 54.91 18.71 -3.08
N GLY A 67 55.42 19.10 -1.91
CA GLY A 67 56.47 20.12 -1.79
C GLY A 67 57.10 20.11 -0.41
N GLY A 68 58.11 19.25 -0.23
CA GLY A 68 59.30 19.49 0.59
C GLY A 68 59.17 19.75 2.11
N GLY A 69 59.68 18.79 2.90
CA GLY A 69 60.45 19.07 4.11
C GLY A 69 59.70 19.08 5.46
N ASN A 70 59.96 18.04 6.26
CA ASN A 70 59.70 17.92 7.72
C ASN A 70 58.25 18.06 8.22
N ALA A 71 57.48 16.97 8.19
CA ALA A 71 56.13 16.92 8.78
C ALA A 71 55.81 15.60 9.53
N THR A 72 56.74 15.03 10.29
CA THR A 72 56.54 13.65 10.80
C THR A 72 55.64 13.49 12.03
N ASN A 73 55.18 14.57 12.68
CA ASN A 73 54.35 14.45 13.89
C ASN A 73 52.93 15.08 13.77
N ASN A 74 52.74 16.12 12.95
CA ASN A 74 51.44 16.81 12.85
C ASN A 74 50.48 16.15 11.84
N GLU A 75 51.00 15.49 10.81
CA GLU A 75 50.21 14.86 9.76
C GLU A 75 49.47 13.60 10.27
N VAL A 76 50.15 12.79 11.10
CA VAL A 76 49.55 11.61 11.77
C VAL A 76 48.46 12.04 12.77
N GLY A 77 48.68 13.13 13.53
CA GLY A 77 47.68 13.70 14.43
C GLY A 77 46.44 14.19 13.70
N THR A 78 46.62 14.84 12.55
CA THR A 78 45.53 15.34 11.69
C THR A 78 44.71 14.18 11.10
N GLY A 79 45.37 13.13 10.61
CA GLY A 79 44.70 11.92 10.13
C GLY A 79 43.87 11.22 11.21
N LYS A 80 44.42 11.10 12.43
CA LYS A 80 43.71 10.53 13.59
C LYS A 80 42.46 11.36 13.95
N THR A 81 42.56 12.69 13.96
CA THR A 81 41.40 13.55 14.21
C THR A 81 40.33 13.44 13.13
N ALA A 82 40.72 13.35 11.86
CA ALA A 82 39.76 13.18 10.76
C ALA A 82 39.00 11.84 10.86
N LEU A 83 39.70 10.74 11.17
CA LEU A 83 39.08 9.44 11.39
C LEU A 83 38.12 9.46 12.59
N GLN A 84 38.49 10.15 13.66
CA GLN A 84 37.62 10.29 14.83
C GLN A 84 36.34 11.06 14.50
N THR A 85 36.44 12.18 13.77
CA THR A 85 35.25 12.91 13.32
C THR A 85 34.35 12.07 12.40
N LEU A 86 34.94 11.26 11.52
CA LEU A 86 34.17 10.35 10.66
C LEU A 86 33.43 9.29 11.48
N LEU A 87 34.08 8.72 12.50
CA LEU A 87 33.45 7.75 13.41
C LEU A 87 32.30 8.38 14.21
N GLU A 88 32.44 9.63 14.65
CA GLU A 88 31.39 10.38 15.33
C GLU A 88 30.18 10.60 14.42
N VAL A 89 30.41 11.04 13.17
CA VAL A 89 29.33 11.21 12.17
C VAL A 89 28.64 9.86 11.86
N LEU A 90 29.40 8.78 11.68
CA LEU A 90 28.84 7.45 11.45
C LEU A 90 28.04 6.94 12.66
N ASN A 91 28.49 7.24 13.88
CA ASN A 91 27.74 6.90 15.10
C ASN A 91 26.44 7.71 15.19
N ALA A 92 26.47 9.01 14.89
CA ALA A 92 25.29 9.87 14.87
C ALA A 92 24.27 9.37 13.83
N GLN A 93 24.71 9.09 12.61
CA GLN A 93 23.86 8.54 11.56
C GLN A 93 23.27 7.18 11.94
N ARG A 94 24.07 6.30 12.57
CA ARG A 94 23.57 4.99 13.05
C ARG A 94 22.47 5.17 14.09
N ASN A 95 22.60 6.14 14.99
CA ASN A 95 21.61 6.41 16.03
C ASN A 95 20.32 6.96 15.41
N GLU A 96 20.42 7.92 14.50
CA GLU A 96 19.26 8.46 13.77
C GLU A 96 18.52 7.37 12.97
N MET A 97 19.26 6.47 12.30
CA MET A 97 18.67 5.30 11.66
C MET A 97 17.97 4.36 12.64
N ARG A 98 18.49 4.23 13.87
CA ARG A 98 17.85 3.42 14.92
C ARG A 98 16.55 4.05 15.41
N ASP A 99 16.55 5.36 15.57
CA ASP A 99 15.39 6.12 16.04
C ASP A 99 14.27 6.07 15.01
N THR A 100 14.58 6.33 13.74
CA THR A 100 13.62 6.21 12.63
C THR A 100 13.04 4.78 12.50
N ILE A 101 13.85 3.73 12.66
CA ILE A 101 13.34 2.34 12.68
C ILE A 101 12.37 2.12 13.86
N THR A 102 12.64 2.74 15.00
CA THR A 102 11.80 2.62 16.20
C THR A 102 10.46 3.33 15.99
N GLU A 103 10.47 4.54 15.43
CA GLU A 103 9.25 5.28 15.07
C GLU A 103 8.41 4.54 14.04
N LEU A 104 9.03 3.98 12.99
CA LEU A 104 8.33 3.18 11.98
C LEU A 104 7.67 1.94 12.58
N ARG A 105 8.34 1.27 13.53
CA ARG A 105 7.75 0.12 14.23
C ARG A 105 6.54 0.54 15.06
N ASP A 106 6.63 1.63 15.81
CA ASP A 106 5.52 2.17 16.59
C ASP A 106 4.33 2.56 15.68
N LEU A 107 4.59 3.20 14.54
CA LEU A 107 3.56 3.54 13.56
C LEU A 107 2.86 2.29 13.01
N VAL A 108 3.63 1.25 12.64
CA VAL A 108 3.07 -0.03 12.18
C VAL A 108 2.21 -0.68 13.27
N SER A 109 2.67 -0.68 14.53
CA SER A 109 1.90 -1.21 15.66
C SER A 109 0.59 -0.44 15.86
N LYS A 110 0.61 0.89 15.78
CA LYS A 110 -0.60 1.72 15.85
C LYS A 110 -1.56 1.42 14.70
N GLN A 111 -1.06 1.29 13.47
CA GLN A 111 -1.88 0.94 12.32
C GLN A 111 -2.53 -0.44 12.49
N GLN A 112 -1.78 -1.43 12.99
CA GLN A 112 -2.30 -2.76 13.24
C GLN A 112 -3.44 -2.75 14.27
N ASN A 113 -3.28 -1.99 15.36
CA ASN A 113 -4.33 -1.84 16.38
C ASN A 113 -5.59 -1.19 15.79
N THR A 114 -5.43 -0.14 14.98
CA THR A 114 -6.58 0.50 14.31
C THR A 114 -7.29 -0.45 13.36
N ILE A 115 -6.56 -1.27 12.62
CA ILE A 115 -7.15 -2.27 11.72
C ILE A 115 -7.96 -3.30 12.52
N GLN A 116 -7.42 -3.78 13.65
CA GLN A 116 -8.13 -4.72 14.52
C GLN A 116 -9.41 -4.12 15.11
N GLU A 117 -9.35 -2.89 15.57
CA GLU A 117 -10.52 -2.18 16.11
C GLU A 117 -11.61 -1.99 15.03
N LEU A 118 -11.22 -1.51 13.84
CA LEU A 118 -12.16 -1.37 12.72
C LEU A 118 -12.75 -2.70 12.29
N HIS A 119 -11.96 -3.78 12.31
CA HIS A 119 -12.46 -5.11 12.01
C HIS A 119 -13.51 -5.56 13.03
N HIS A 120 -13.25 -5.34 14.32
CA HIS A 120 -14.18 -5.67 15.39
C HIS A 120 -15.49 -4.88 15.28
N GLN A 121 -15.40 -3.56 15.03
CA GLN A 121 -16.58 -2.71 14.83
C GLN A 121 -17.43 -3.16 13.64
N LEU A 122 -16.79 -3.56 12.54
CA LEU A 122 -17.49 -4.08 11.36
C LEU A 122 -18.21 -5.39 11.65
N GLN A 123 -17.58 -6.30 12.42
CA GLN A 123 -18.22 -7.55 12.85
C GLN A 123 -19.43 -7.29 13.76
N GLU A 124 -19.30 -6.38 14.73
CA GLU A 124 -20.42 -6.02 15.61
C GLU A 124 -21.57 -5.38 14.84
N TYR A 125 -21.27 -4.50 13.88
CA TYR A 125 -22.30 -3.90 13.03
C TYR A 125 -23.04 -4.97 12.20
N GLN A 126 -22.32 -5.92 11.61
CA GLN A 126 -22.91 -7.04 10.89
C GLN A 126 -23.82 -7.88 11.78
N ARG A 127 -23.35 -8.25 12.97
CA ARG A 127 -24.13 -9.00 13.95
C ARG A 127 -25.40 -8.26 14.37
N GLN A 128 -25.31 -6.96 14.63
CA GLN A 128 -26.46 -6.14 15.01
C GLN A 128 -27.50 -6.08 13.88
N MET A 129 -27.06 -5.90 12.63
CA MET A 129 -27.93 -5.88 11.46
C MET A 129 -28.62 -7.24 11.26
N GLU A 130 -27.90 -8.35 11.40
CA GLU A 130 -28.46 -9.70 11.31
C GLU A 130 -29.51 -9.96 12.40
N CYS A 131 -29.22 -9.57 13.65
CA CYS A 131 -30.18 -9.66 14.74
C CYS A 131 -31.43 -8.82 14.47
N ALA A 132 -31.28 -7.58 14.00
CA ALA A 132 -32.42 -6.70 13.68
C ALA A 132 -33.28 -7.28 12.55
N LEU A 133 -32.65 -7.83 11.51
CA LEU A 133 -33.36 -8.48 10.41
C LEU A 133 -34.09 -9.75 10.87
N ALA A 134 -33.46 -10.57 11.71
CA ALA A 134 -34.08 -11.76 12.28
C ALA A 134 -35.31 -11.41 13.13
N ASN A 135 -35.20 -10.37 13.96
CA ASN A 135 -36.29 -9.90 14.82
C ASN A 135 -37.48 -9.37 13.99
N THR A 136 -37.22 -8.53 12.98
CA THR A 136 -38.30 -8.00 12.12
C THR A 136 -38.96 -9.11 11.31
N LYS A 137 -38.19 -10.08 10.79
CA LYS A 137 -38.74 -11.27 10.13
C LYS A 137 -39.63 -12.09 11.06
N ALA A 138 -39.22 -12.29 12.31
CA ALA A 138 -40.00 -13.02 13.30
C ALA A 138 -41.33 -12.32 13.62
N GLN A 139 -41.28 -11.00 13.82
CA GLN A 139 -42.48 -10.18 14.04
C GLN A 139 -43.47 -10.27 12.88
N LEU A 140 -43.00 -10.05 11.65
CA LEU A 140 -43.86 -10.15 10.45
C LEU A 140 -44.43 -11.55 10.26
N SER A 141 -43.66 -12.59 10.57
CA SER A 141 -44.12 -13.98 10.47
C SER A 141 -45.25 -14.26 11.47
N GLU A 142 -45.14 -13.71 12.68
CA GLU A 142 -46.15 -13.85 13.72
C GLU A 142 -47.41 -13.05 13.38
N GLU A 143 -47.29 -11.82 12.87
CA GLU A 143 -48.43 -11.03 12.39
C GLU A 143 -49.17 -11.73 11.23
N LEU A 144 -48.44 -12.29 10.27
CA LEU A 144 -49.04 -13.07 9.17
C LEU A 144 -49.74 -14.33 9.69
N ARG A 145 -49.18 -15.00 10.71
CA ARG A 145 -49.82 -16.16 11.35
C ARG A 145 -51.13 -15.74 12.02
N GLN A 146 -51.12 -14.65 12.79
CA GLN A 146 -52.31 -14.13 13.46
C GLN A 146 -53.40 -13.70 12.47
N ALA A 147 -53.03 -13.02 11.37
CA ALA A 147 -53.98 -12.64 10.34
C ALA A 147 -54.63 -13.86 9.66
N ARG A 148 -53.86 -14.93 9.42
CA ARG A 148 -54.40 -16.20 8.90
C ARG A 148 -55.36 -16.85 9.89
N ASP A 149 -54.97 -16.93 11.16
CA ASP A 149 -55.83 -17.49 12.21
C ASP A 149 -57.17 -16.72 12.31
N GLN A 150 -57.12 -15.38 12.20
CA GLN A 150 -58.33 -14.54 12.19
C GLN A 150 -59.25 -14.84 11.00
N ILE A 151 -58.68 -15.00 9.80
CA ILE A 151 -59.45 -15.37 8.59
C ILE A 151 -60.08 -16.76 8.77
N ASP A 152 -59.33 -17.74 9.28
CA ASP A 152 -59.83 -19.09 9.51
C ASP A 152 -61.00 -19.13 10.51
N VAL A 153 -60.93 -18.30 11.55
CA VAL A 153 -62.05 -18.14 12.52
C VAL A 153 -63.29 -17.55 11.85
N LEU A 154 -63.14 -16.52 11.00
CA LEU A 154 -64.25 -15.92 10.25
C LEU A 154 -64.87 -16.90 9.25
N LEU A 155 -64.06 -17.73 8.60
CA LEU A 155 -64.54 -18.75 7.66
C LEU A 155 -65.29 -19.89 8.38
N ARG A 156 -64.85 -20.29 9.57
CA ARG A 156 -65.52 -21.33 10.39
C ARG A 156 -66.78 -20.85 11.07
N ASN A 157 -66.86 -19.55 11.40
CA ASN A 157 -68.02 -18.92 12.01
C ASN A 157 -68.55 -17.83 11.07
N PRO A 158 -69.17 -18.18 9.92
CA PRO A 158 -69.81 -17.18 9.09
C PRO A 158 -70.93 -16.56 9.92
N VAL A 159 -70.71 -15.34 10.40
CA VAL A 159 -71.79 -14.53 10.96
C VAL A 159 -72.80 -14.39 9.83
N PHE A 160 -73.99 -14.97 10.01
CA PHE A 160 -75.13 -14.74 9.13
C PHE A 160 -75.45 -13.23 9.18
N THR A 161 -74.78 -12.44 8.34
CA THR A 161 -75.26 -11.13 7.92
C THR A 161 -76.35 -11.35 6.87
N ALA A 162 -77.39 -12.07 7.27
CA ALA A 162 -78.69 -12.04 6.63
C ALA A 162 -79.65 -11.62 7.75
N SER A 163 -79.90 -10.32 7.83
CA SER A 163 -81.12 -9.81 8.44
C SER A 163 -81.94 -9.13 7.34
N PRO A 164 -83.28 -9.27 7.41
CA PRO A 164 -84.23 -9.22 6.29
C PRO A 164 -84.40 -7.86 5.62
#